data_AF-W1Y8Z0-F1
#
_entry.id   AF-W1Y8Z0-F1
#
_cell.length_a   1.000
_cell.length_b   1.000
_cell.length_c   1.000
_cell.angle_alpha   90.00
_cell.angle_beta   90.00
_cell.angle_gamma   90.00
#
_symmetry.space_group_name_H-M   'P 1'
#
loop_
_entity.id
_entity.type
_entity.pdbx_description
1 polymer ?
#
loop_
_entity_poly.entity_id
_entity_poly.type
_entity_poly.pdbx_seq_one_letter_code
_entity_poly.pdbx_strand_id
1 'polypeptide(L)'
;GCLETVASLSALKKQARVWLKSQPVNTQLDPEKLTTAQLIAAWQSGEPWITSWVDRSANAIGLSLYNFLNILNINQIWLYGRSCAFGENWLNTIIRQTGFNPFDRDEGPRDRKST
;
A
#
# COMPACT_ATOMS: atom_id res chain seq x y z
N GLY A 1 -9.65 8.57 8.76
CA GLY A 1 -8.40 8.33 9.53
C GLY A 1 -7.22 8.85 8.73
N CYS A 2 -6.17 9.33 9.38
CA CYS A 2 -4.99 9.90 8.71
C CYS A 2 -4.21 8.82 7.91
N LEU A 3 -3.62 9.20 6.77
CA LEU A 3 -2.85 8.29 5.91
C LEU A 3 -1.77 7.52 6.69
N GLU A 4 -1.10 8.18 7.64
CA GLU A 4 -0.08 7.60 8.51
C GLU A 4 -0.56 6.33 9.25
N THR A 5 -1.83 6.31 9.66
CA THR A 5 -2.41 5.21 10.47
C THR A 5 -2.64 3.93 9.67
N VAL A 6 -2.54 4.01 8.34
CA VAL A 6 -2.72 2.87 7.42
C VAL A 6 -1.42 2.58 6.67
N ALA A 7 -0.71 3.63 6.25
CA ALA A 7 0.42 3.50 5.32
C ALA A 7 1.80 3.42 5.99
N SER A 8 1.94 3.86 7.25
CA SER A 8 3.24 3.89 7.90
C SER A 8 3.74 2.50 8.30
N LEU A 9 5.06 2.34 8.39
CA LEU A 9 5.68 1.12 8.93
C LEU A 9 5.26 0.85 10.39
N SER A 10 4.97 1.89 11.16
CA SER A 10 4.47 1.76 12.52
C SER A 10 3.05 1.17 12.53
N ALA A 11 2.19 1.60 11.61
CA ALA A 11 0.86 1.04 11.43
C ALA A 11 0.91 -0.43 11.01
N LEU A 12 1.72 -0.77 10.01
CA LEU A 12 1.90 -2.16 9.55
C LEU A 12 2.45 -3.06 10.66
N LYS A 13 3.46 -2.59 11.42
CA LYS A 13 3.96 -3.32 12.60
C LYS A 13 2.87 -3.52 13.65
N LYS A 14 2.07 -2.51 13.95
CA LYS A 14 0.98 -2.63 14.93
C LYS A 14 -0.04 -3.69 14.50
N GLN A 15 -0.43 -3.71 13.22
CA GLN A 15 -1.31 -4.75 12.67
C GLN A 15 -0.68 -6.15 12.77
N ALA A 16 0.60 -6.27 12.41
CA ALA A 16 1.34 -7.53 12.53
C ALA A 16 1.40 -8.04 13.97
N ARG A 17 1.62 -7.16 14.95
CA ARG A 17 1.60 -7.54 16.38
C ARG A 17 0.26 -8.07 16.83
N VAL A 18 -0.84 -7.42 16.45
CA VAL A 18 -2.19 -7.84 16.79
C VAL A 18 -2.50 -9.20 16.16
N TRP A 19 -2.12 -9.39 14.90
CA TRP A 19 -2.32 -10.65 14.19
C TRP A 19 -1.48 -11.79 14.79
N LEU A 20 -0.19 -11.58 15.05
CA LEU A 20 0.68 -12.60 15.65
C LEU A 20 0.19 -13.05 17.03
N LYS A 21 -0.39 -12.14 17.83
CA LYS A 21 -1.03 -12.50 19.12
C LYS A 21 -2.28 -13.37 18.98
N SER A 22 -2.94 -13.31 17.83
CA SER A 22 -4.14 -14.11 17.53
C SER A 22 -3.81 -15.49 16.94
N GLN A 23 -2.57 -15.72 16.52
CA GLN A 23 -2.12 -17.01 16.01
C GLN A 23 -1.81 -17.99 17.15
N PRO A 24 -1.94 -19.32 16.92
CA PRO A 24 -1.51 -20.31 17.89
C PRO A 24 0.00 -20.15 18.20
N VAL A 25 0.40 -20.53 19.42
CA VAL A 25 1.70 -20.25 20.09
C VAL A 25 2.97 -20.63 19.29
N ASN A 26 2.84 -21.26 18.11
CA ASN A 26 3.94 -21.78 17.31
C ASN A 26 4.42 -20.86 16.18
N THR A 27 4.00 -19.60 16.11
CA THR A 27 4.58 -18.64 15.17
C THR A 27 6.02 -18.31 15.56
N GLN A 28 6.95 -18.51 14.62
CA GLN A 28 8.40 -18.29 14.77
C GLN A 28 8.78 -16.81 15.03
N LEU A 29 7.81 -15.90 14.93
CA LEU A 29 7.96 -14.46 15.14
C LEU A 29 7.37 -14.04 16.49
N ASP A 30 8.21 -13.46 17.34
CA ASP A 30 7.81 -12.85 18.61
C ASP A 30 7.06 -11.52 18.32
N PRO A 31 5.77 -11.38 18.72
CA PRO A 31 5.00 -10.17 18.49
C PRO A 31 5.64 -8.91 19.12
N GLU A 32 6.21 -9.00 20.31
CA GLU A 32 6.71 -7.83 21.03
C GLU A 32 8.02 -7.32 20.41
N LYS A 33 8.84 -8.24 19.89
CA LYS A 33 10.15 -7.94 19.29
C LYS A 33 10.14 -7.77 17.76
N LEU A 34 8.96 -7.81 17.12
CA LEU A 34 8.86 -7.69 15.67
C LEU A 34 9.51 -6.41 15.14
N THR A 35 10.59 -6.59 14.38
CA THR A 35 11.32 -5.50 13.73
C THR A 35 10.75 -5.20 12.35
N THR A 36 11.02 -4.00 11.83
CA THR A 36 10.68 -3.64 10.44
C THR A 36 11.36 -4.58 9.44
N ALA A 37 12.60 -5.00 9.70
CA ALA A 37 13.32 -5.90 8.81
C ALA A 37 12.65 -7.28 8.72
N GLN A 38 12.20 -7.83 9.85
CA GLN A 38 11.44 -9.09 9.87
C GLN A 38 10.08 -8.96 9.16
N LEU A 39 9.41 -7.81 9.30
CA LEU A 39 8.16 -7.54 8.59
C LEU A 39 8.37 -7.53 7.06
N ILE A 40 9.43 -6.85 6.60
CA ILE A 40 9.81 -6.82 5.19
C ILE A 40 10.20 -8.22 4.71
N ALA A 41 10.98 -8.97 5.50
CA ALA A 41 11.37 -10.34 5.16
C ALA A 41 10.16 -11.26 5.03
N ALA A 42 9.18 -11.18 5.95
CA ALA A 42 7.94 -11.93 5.85
C ALA A 42 7.16 -11.60 4.57
N TRP A 43 7.11 -10.31 4.20
CA TRP A 43 6.50 -9.88 2.94
C TRP A 43 7.25 -10.41 1.72
N GLN A 44 8.59 -10.35 1.73
CA GLN A 44 9.44 -10.90 0.65
C GLN A 44 9.30 -12.42 0.51
N SER A 45 9.06 -13.13 1.62
CA SER A 45 8.75 -14.57 1.62
C SER A 45 7.35 -14.89 1.09
N GLY A 46 6.52 -13.88 0.78
CA GLY A 46 5.18 -14.08 0.21
C GLY A 46 4.10 -14.43 1.23
N GLU A 47 4.31 -14.12 2.52
CA GLU A 47 3.35 -14.40 3.57
C GLU A 47 1.98 -13.73 3.29
N PRO A 48 0.86 -14.47 3.23
CA PRO A 48 -0.43 -13.91 2.79
C PRO A 48 -0.96 -12.80 3.70
N TRP A 49 -0.70 -12.89 5.01
CA TRP A 49 -1.22 -11.95 6.00
C TRP A 49 -0.66 -10.53 5.81
N ILE A 50 0.63 -10.39 5.54
CA ILE A 50 1.30 -9.09 5.36
C ILE A 50 1.10 -8.53 3.96
N THR A 51 1.04 -9.39 2.94
CA THR A 51 0.89 -8.98 1.54
C THR A 51 -0.36 -8.12 1.35
N SER A 52 -1.48 -8.54 1.93
CA SER A 52 -2.74 -7.79 1.86
C SER A 52 -2.68 -6.40 2.52
N TRP A 53 -1.89 -6.26 3.59
CA TRP A 53 -1.77 -4.98 4.31
C TRP A 53 -0.81 -4.02 3.61
N VAL A 54 0.30 -4.54 3.08
CA VAL A 54 1.23 -3.76 2.26
C VAL A 54 0.52 -3.24 1.01
N ASP A 55 -0.32 -4.07 0.37
CA ASP A 55 -1.12 -3.63 -0.78
C ASP A 55 -2.15 -2.56 -0.38
N ARG A 56 -2.88 -2.72 0.72
CA ARG A 56 -3.80 -1.67 1.23
C ARG A 56 -3.07 -0.37 1.54
N SER A 57 -1.88 -0.44 2.12
CA SER A 57 -1.01 0.71 2.38
C SER A 57 -0.63 1.42 1.07
N ALA A 58 -0.15 0.68 0.08
CA ALA A 58 0.18 1.20 -1.25
C ALA A 58 -1.02 1.89 -1.91
N ASN A 59 -2.21 1.26 -1.85
CA ASN A 59 -3.42 1.84 -2.40
C ASN A 59 -3.81 3.16 -1.71
N ALA A 60 -3.71 3.22 -0.38
CA ALA A 60 -4.01 4.44 0.38
C ALA A 60 -3.02 5.58 0.06
N ILE A 61 -1.74 5.26 -0.15
CA ILE A 61 -0.72 6.22 -0.59
C ILE A 61 -1.08 6.75 -1.97
N GLY A 62 -1.35 5.87 -2.94
CA GLY A 62 -1.68 6.27 -4.30
C GLY A 62 -2.92 7.17 -4.39
N LEU A 63 -3.98 6.85 -3.66
CA LEU A 63 -5.18 7.70 -3.59
C LEU A 63 -4.89 9.08 -2.98
N SER A 64 -4.02 9.13 -1.97
CA SER A 64 -3.63 10.41 -1.35
C SER A 64 -2.77 11.25 -2.30
N LEU A 65 -1.84 10.62 -3.00
CA LEU A 65 -1.01 11.27 -4.02
C LEU A 65 -1.86 11.78 -5.19
N TYR A 66 -2.85 11.03 -5.66
CA TYR A 66 -3.82 11.51 -6.66
C TYR A 66 -4.50 12.82 -6.23
N ASN A 67 -4.99 12.87 -4.98
CA ASN A 67 -5.60 14.10 -4.45
C ASN A 67 -4.62 15.27 -4.46
N PHE A 68 -3.34 15.03 -4.19
CA PHE A 68 -2.31 16.09 -4.24
C PHE A 68 -1.95 16.50 -5.67
N LEU A 69 -1.80 15.56 -6.60
CA LEU A 69 -1.45 15.82 -7.99
C LEU A 69 -2.49 16.74 -8.65
N ASN A 70 -3.77 16.45 -8.45
CA ASN A 70 -4.87 17.26 -9.00
C ASN A 70 -4.92 18.69 -8.48
N ILE A 71 -4.43 18.93 -7.27
CA ILE A 71 -4.48 20.25 -6.63
C ILE A 71 -3.21 21.06 -6.93
N LEU A 72 -2.04 20.39 -6.96
CA LEU A 72 -0.74 21.05 -6.87
C LEU A 72 0.05 21.09 -8.19
N ASN A 73 -0.44 20.47 -9.26
CA ASN A 73 0.23 20.39 -10.57
C ASN A 73 1.70 19.92 -10.46
N ILE A 74 1.91 18.81 -9.75
CA ILE A 74 3.25 18.25 -9.50
C ILE A 74 3.60 17.27 -10.62
N ASN A 75 4.76 17.46 -11.26
CA ASN A 75 5.21 16.62 -12.37
C ASN A 75 6.02 15.38 -11.94
N GLN A 76 6.61 15.40 -10.74
CA GLN A 76 7.47 14.33 -10.24
C GLN A 76 7.33 14.13 -8.73
N ILE A 77 7.21 12.87 -8.31
CA ILE A 77 7.15 12.47 -6.90
C ILE A 77 8.29 11.49 -6.63
N TRP A 78 9.11 11.79 -5.63
CA TRP A 78 10.19 10.92 -5.18
C TRP A 78 9.79 10.22 -3.89
N LEU A 79 9.76 8.89 -3.89
CA LEU A 79 9.50 8.08 -2.70
C LEU A 79 10.84 7.60 -2.12
N TYR A 80 11.03 7.81 -0.81
CA TYR A 80 12.23 7.40 -0.10
C TYR A 80 11.90 6.82 1.27
N GLY A 81 12.86 6.08 1.82
CA GLY A 81 12.77 5.47 3.15
C GLY A 81 12.52 3.97 3.14
N ARG A 82 12.51 3.38 4.34
CA ARG A 82 12.49 1.91 4.55
C ARG A 82 11.28 1.20 3.94
N SER A 83 10.17 1.90 3.70
CA SER A 83 8.99 1.33 3.04
C SER A 83 9.25 0.95 1.58
N CYS A 84 10.24 1.56 0.92
CA CYS A 84 10.60 1.21 -0.45
C CYS A 84 11.17 -0.21 -0.57
N ALA A 85 11.53 -0.85 0.55
CA ALA A 85 11.97 -2.24 0.59
C ALA A 85 10.84 -3.26 0.26
N PHE A 86 9.58 -2.80 0.19
CA PHE A 86 8.47 -3.57 -0.39
C PHE A 86 8.51 -3.63 -1.93
N GLY A 87 9.57 -3.14 -2.55
CA GLY A 87 9.91 -3.42 -3.94
C GLY A 87 8.94 -2.86 -4.98
N GLU A 88 9.10 -3.36 -6.21
CA GLU A 88 8.40 -2.86 -7.40
C GLU A 88 6.90 -3.10 -7.34
N ASN A 89 6.44 -4.22 -6.79
CA ASN A 89 5.01 -4.50 -6.68
C ASN A 89 4.28 -3.43 -5.86
N TRP A 90 4.86 -3.03 -4.73
CA TRP A 90 4.33 -1.95 -3.91
C TRP A 90 4.34 -0.59 -4.64
N LEU A 91 5.44 -0.28 -5.33
CA LEU A 91 5.56 0.94 -6.12
C LEU A 91 4.55 0.98 -7.28
N ASN A 92 4.40 -0.12 -8.01
CA ASN A 92 3.48 -0.27 -9.12
C ASN A 92 2.02 -0.13 -8.66
N THR A 93 1.67 -0.64 -7.48
CA THR A 93 0.34 -0.39 -6.89
C THR A 93 0.12 1.10 -6.63
N ILE A 94 1.11 1.82 -6.10
CA ILE A 94 1.01 3.28 -5.90
C ILE A 94 0.82 3.99 -7.23
N ILE A 95 1.70 3.73 -8.21
CA ILE A 95 1.67 4.35 -9.54
C ILE A 95 0.31 4.10 -10.21
N ARG A 96 -0.16 2.85 -10.16
CA ARG A 96 -1.46 2.48 -10.71
C ARG A 96 -2.57 3.31 -10.07
N GLN A 97 -2.61 3.42 -8.75
CA GLN A 97 -3.65 4.19 -8.05
C GLN A 97 -3.52 5.70 -8.24
N THR A 98 -2.31 6.23 -8.42
CA THR A 98 -2.13 7.65 -8.75
C THR A 98 -2.60 7.99 -10.16
N GLY A 99 -2.46 7.07 -11.11
CA GLY A 99 -2.88 7.25 -12.50
C GLY A 99 -4.33 6.82 -12.77
N PHE A 100 -4.97 6.10 -11.85
CA PHE A 100 -6.35 5.66 -11.99
C PHE A 100 -7.29 6.75 -11.51
N ASN A 101 -7.96 7.46 -12.44
CA ASN A 101 -9.06 8.34 -12.08
C ASN A 101 -10.29 7.47 -11.74
N PRO A 102 -10.80 7.47 -10.49
CA PRO A 102 -11.99 6.73 -10.14
C PRO A 102 -13.26 7.23 -10.86
N PHE A 103 -13.20 8.41 -11.49
CA PHE A 103 -14.25 8.98 -12.34
C PHE A 103 -14.05 8.74 -13.85
N ASP A 104 -12.91 8.22 -14.30
CA ASP A 104 -12.72 7.75 -15.70
C ASP A 104 -13.44 6.42 -15.98
N ARG A 105 -14.18 5.89 -14.99
CA ARG A 105 -15.00 4.68 -15.15
C ARG A 105 -16.12 4.82 -16.18
N ASP A 106 -16.43 6.04 -16.63
CA ASP A 106 -17.54 6.33 -17.57
C ASP A 106 -17.11 6.78 -18.98
N GLU A 107 -15.81 6.86 -19.29
CA GLU A 107 -15.35 7.07 -20.67
C GLU A 107 -14.93 5.76 -21.35
N GLY A 108 -15.81 4.76 -21.29
CA GLY A 108 -15.86 3.75 -22.35
C GLY A 108 -16.25 4.45 -23.66
N PRO A 109 -15.75 4.01 -24.83
CA PRO A 109 -16.03 4.68 -26.09
C PRO A 109 -17.54 4.75 -26.29
N ARG A 110 -18.11 5.95 -26.19
CA ARG A 110 -19.47 6.20 -26.69
C ARG A 110 -19.37 6.02 -28.19
N ASP A 111 -19.72 4.83 -28.65
CA ASP A 111 -20.02 4.55 -30.05
C ASP A 111 -21.01 5.61 -30.53
N ARG A 112 -20.48 6.68 -31.14
CA ARG A 112 -21.27 7.59 -31.94
C ARG A 112 -21.71 6.80 -33.17
N LYS A 113 -22.82 6.09 -33.04
CA LYS A 113 -23.60 5.68 -34.21
C LYS A 113 -24.11 6.97 -34.86
N SER A 114 -23.42 7.37 -35.93
CA SER A 114 -24.02 8.24 -36.95
C SER A 114 -25.25 7.54 -37.48
N THR A 115 -26.39 8.20 -37.35
CA THR A 115 -27.60 7.97 -38.14
C THR A 115 -28.10 9.32 -38.58
#